data_AF-A0A078JXU5-F1
#
_entry.id   AF-A0A078JXU5-F1
#
_cell.length_a   1.000
_cell.length_b   1.000
_cell.length_c   1.000
_cell.angle_alpha   90.00
_cell.angle_beta   90.00
_cell.angle_gamma   90.00
#
_symmetry.space_group_name_H-M   'P 1'
#
loop_
_entity.id
_entity.type
_entity.pdbx_description
1 polymer ?
#
loop_
_entity_poly.entity_id
_entity_poly.type
_entity_poly.pdbx_seq_one_letter_code
_entity_poly.pdbx_strand_id
1 'polypeptide(L)'
;MEFTKHLGRFRTLLSEMEMLRPSTTDADELNKRREQDKVFGLLLTLNPAYNGLIQHLLREDTLPDLEDVCARIQKEQGSIGLFGKKGELSLEVQWEL
;
A
#
# COMPACT_ATOMS: atom_id res chain seq x y z
N MET A 1 1.26 19.01 -12.98
CA MET A 1 1.23 17.77 -13.81
C MET A 1 1.61 16.50 -13.03
N GLU A 2 1.70 16.54 -11.70
CA GLU A 2 2.09 15.38 -10.87
C GLU A 2 1.01 14.29 -10.82
N PHE A 3 -0.27 14.68 -10.67
CA PHE A 3 -1.38 13.74 -10.53
C PHE A 3 -1.58 12.83 -11.75
N THR A 4 -1.59 13.38 -12.97
CA THR A 4 -1.77 12.59 -14.20
C THR A 4 -0.64 11.59 -14.42
N LYS A 5 0.58 11.95 -14.01
CA LYS A 5 1.74 11.05 -14.04
C LYS A 5 1.63 9.92 -13.01
N HIS A 6 1.21 10.26 -11.79
CA HIS A 6 0.97 9.28 -10.72
C HIS A 6 -0.16 8.31 -11.09
N LEU A 7 -1.28 8.84 -11.60
CA LEU A 7 -2.41 8.05 -12.07
C LEU A 7 -2.03 7.13 -13.25
N GLY A 8 -1.22 7.62 -14.18
CA GLY A 8 -0.70 6.80 -15.28
C GLY A 8 0.11 5.61 -14.76
N ARG A 9 1.05 5.86 -13.84
CA ARG A 9 1.86 4.80 -13.21
C ARG A 9 1.02 3.80 -12.43
N PHE A 10 0.02 4.29 -11.68
CA PHE A 10 -0.92 3.43 -10.96
C PHE A 10 -1.65 2.48 -11.91
N ARG A 11 -2.21 3.00 -13.01
CA ARG A 11 -2.92 2.18 -14.02
C ARG A 11 -2.02 1.15 -14.68
N THR A 12 -0.76 1.49 -14.97
CA THR A 12 0.22 0.55 -15.51
C THR A 12 0.49 -0.59 -14.54
N LEU A 13 0.80 -0.28 -13.28
CA LEU A 13 1.06 -1.31 -12.26
C LEU A 13 -0.15 -2.21 -12.02
N LEU A 14 -1.36 -1.64 -12.01
CA LEU A 14 -2.58 -2.40 -11.85
C LEU A 14 -2.81 -3.37 -13.02
N SER A 15 -2.58 -2.91 -14.25
CA SER A 15 -2.66 -3.73 -15.47
C SER A 15 -1.61 -4.84 -15.48
N GLU A 16 -0.35 -4.54 -15.11
CA GLU A 16 0.70 -5.55 -14.99
C GLU A 16 0.33 -6.63 -13.96
N MET A 17 -0.20 -6.22 -12.82
CA MET A 17 -0.64 -7.13 -11.76
C MET A 17 -1.84 -7.99 -12.20
N GLU A 18 -2.76 -7.45 -12.98
CA GLU A 18 -3.87 -8.21 -13.58
C GLU A 18 -3.36 -9.23 -14.60
N MET A 19 -2.37 -8.89 -15.43
CA MET A 19 -1.77 -9.81 -16.40
C MET A 19 -1.01 -10.98 -15.75
N LEU A 20 -0.38 -10.74 -14.60
CA LEU A 20 0.34 -11.77 -13.86
C LEU A 20 -0.60 -12.74 -13.13
N ARG A 21 -1.88 -12.37 -12.95
CA ARG A 21 -2.82 -13.16 -12.15
C ARG A 21 -3.47 -14.27 -12.99
N PRO A 22 -3.30 -15.56 -12.62
CA PRO A 22 -3.99 -16.63 -13.33
C PRO A 22 -5.50 -16.54 -13.10
N SER A 23 -6.30 -16.80 -14.13
CA SER A 23 -7.76 -16.87 -13.98
C SER A 23 -8.15 -17.98 -13.01
N THR A 24 -9.13 -17.71 -12.15
CA THR A 24 -9.66 -18.68 -11.19
C THR A 24 -11.16 -18.48 -11.03
N THR A 25 -11.87 -19.57 -10.77
CA THR A 25 -13.30 -19.56 -10.37
C THR A 25 -13.48 -19.94 -8.91
N ASP A 26 -12.37 -20.22 -8.20
CA ASP A 26 -12.38 -20.59 -6.80
C ASP A 26 -12.70 -19.39 -5.90
N ALA A 27 -13.70 -19.53 -5.04
CA ALA A 27 -14.21 -18.43 -4.23
C ALA A 27 -13.22 -17.96 -3.15
N ASP A 28 -12.46 -18.89 -2.56
CA ASP A 28 -11.48 -18.58 -1.52
C ASP A 28 -10.27 -17.83 -2.10
N GLU A 29 -9.79 -18.28 -3.26
CA GLU A 29 -8.72 -17.59 -4.01
C GLU A 29 -9.17 -16.19 -4.49
N LEU A 30 -10.43 -16.04 -4.92
CA LEU A 30 -10.99 -14.73 -5.28
C LEU A 30 -11.06 -13.79 -4.07
N ASN A 31 -11.46 -14.29 -2.90
CA ASN A 31 -11.49 -13.49 -1.67
C ASN A 31 -10.08 -13.09 -1.23
N LYS A 32 -9.12 -14.01 -1.28
CA LYS A 32 -7.71 -13.72 -0.96
C LYS A 32 -7.16 -12.61 -1.87
N ARG A 33 -7.48 -12.65 -3.16
CA ARG A 33 -7.08 -11.60 -4.12
C ARG A 33 -7.70 -10.25 -3.79
N ARG A 34 -8.99 -10.22 -3.44
CA ARG A 34 -9.65 -8.97 -3.03
C ARG A 34 -8.99 -8.37 -1.79
N GLU A 35 -8.50 -9.19 -0.88
CA GLU A 35 -7.78 -8.71 0.30
C GLU A 35 -6.39 -8.16 -0.07
N GLN A 36 -5.65 -8.89 -0.90
CA GLN A 36 -4.36 -8.43 -1.43
C GLN A 36 -4.49 -7.12 -2.23
N ASP A 37 -5.56 -6.96 -3.02
CA ASP A 37 -5.83 -5.74 -3.78
C ASP A 37 -6.02 -4.51 -2.88
N LYS A 38 -6.65 -4.69 -1.72
CA LYS A 38 -6.76 -3.61 -0.72
C LYS A 38 -5.39 -3.21 -0.19
N VAL A 39 -4.53 -4.20 0.10
CA VAL A 39 -3.16 -3.96 0.57
C VAL A 39 -2.34 -3.24 -0.50
N PHE A 40 -2.31 -3.74 -1.74
CA PHE A 40 -1.58 -3.10 -2.82
C PHE A 40 -2.09 -1.68 -3.10
N GLY A 41 -3.42 -1.49 -3.07
CA GLY A 41 -4.05 -0.18 -3.18
C GLY A 41 -3.55 0.78 -2.11
N LEU A 42 -3.51 0.35 -0.84
CA LEU A 42 -2.97 1.15 0.26
C LEU A 42 -1.49 1.49 0.02
N LEU A 43 -0.65 0.49 -0.27
CA LEU A 43 0.80 0.69 -0.48
C LEU A 43 1.09 1.66 -1.63
N LEU A 44 0.28 1.66 -2.69
CA LEU A 44 0.40 2.59 -3.83
C LEU A 44 0.10 4.04 -3.47
N THR A 45 -0.71 4.29 -2.45
CA THR A 45 -1.09 5.65 -2.00
C THR A 45 -0.11 6.25 -0.98
N LEU A 46 0.82 5.45 -0.46
CA LEU A 46 1.77 5.91 0.55
C LEU A 46 2.83 6.86 -0.03
N ASN A 47 3.30 7.78 0.81
CA ASN A 47 4.40 8.68 0.48
C ASN A 47 5.69 7.87 0.16
N PRO A 48 6.53 8.31 -0.80
CA PRO A 48 7.82 7.70 -1.07
C PRO A 48 8.73 7.46 0.15
N ALA A 49 8.54 8.19 1.26
CA ALA A 49 9.21 7.94 2.53
C ALA A 49 9.00 6.50 3.06
N TYR A 50 7.87 5.86 2.73
CA TYR A 50 7.55 4.48 3.10
C TYR A 50 8.13 3.43 2.15
N ASN A 51 8.90 3.81 1.12
CA ASN A 51 9.43 2.85 0.14
C ASN A 51 10.22 1.70 0.77
N GLY A 52 10.97 1.95 1.85
CA GLY A 52 11.68 0.89 2.58
C GLY A 52 10.73 -0.14 3.17
N LEU A 53 9.66 0.33 3.83
CA LEU A 53 8.61 -0.54 4.37
C LEU A 53 7.87 -1.29 3.26
N ILE A 54 7.48 -0.60 2.18
CA ILE A 54 6.81 -1.21 1.03
C ILE A 54 7.67 -2.33 0.43
N GLN A 55 8.98 -2.10 0.24
CA GLN A 55 9.88 -3.12 -0.28
C GLN A 55 10.03 -4.31 0.67
N HIS A 56 10.03 -4.09 1.98
CA HIS A 56 10.08 -5.17 2.96
C HIS A 56 8.81 -6.03 2.90
N LEU A 57 7.63 -5.38 2.91
CA LEU A 57 6.33 -6.06 2.84
C LEU A 57 6.19 -6.90 1.55
N LEU A 58 6.62 -6.36 0.41
CA LEU A 58 6.56 -7.06 -0.88
C LEU A 58 7.57 -8.22 -1.02
N ARG A 59 8.57 -8.29 -0.14
CA ARG A 59 9.58 -9.37 -0.12
C ARG A 59 9.24 -10.50 0.84
N GLU A 60 8.21 -10.34 1.68
CA GLU A 60 7.76 -11.39 2.60
C GLU A 60 7.14 -12.56 1.81
N ASP A 61 7.32 -13.80 2.31
CA ASP A 61 6.82 -15.02 1.66
C ASP A 61 5.31 -15.01 1.48
N THR A 62 4.61 -14.34 2.39
CA THR A 62 3.17 -14.13 2.37
C THR A 62 2.87 -12.66 2.59
N LEU A 63 2.06 -12.07 1.71
CA LEU A 63 1.61 -10.69 1.89
C LEU A 63 0.77 -10.62 3.19
N PRO A 64 1.17 -9.79 4.17
CA PRO A 64 0.40 -9.61 5.39
C PRO A 64 -0.97 -8.99 5.09
N ASP A 65 -1.90 -9.15 6.02
CA ASP A 65 -3.23 -8.59 5.90
C ASP A 65 -3.23 -7.05 6.07
N LEU A 66 -4.39 -6.44 5.86
CA LEU A 66 -4.52 -4.99 5.92
C LEU A 66 -4.24 -4.44 7.33
N GLU A 67 -4.59 -5.18 8.39
CA GLU A 67 -4.43 -4.75 9.77
C GLU A 67 -2.94 -4.72 10.17
N ASP A 68 -2.20 -5.77 9.85
CA ASP A 68 -0.76 -5.88 10.03
C ASP A 68 -0.01 -4.80 9.24
N VAL A 69 -0.42 -4.57 7.99
CA VAL A 69 0.15 -3.52 7.15
C VAL A 69 -0.09 -2.14 7.79
N CYS A 70 -1.29 -1.86 8.29
CA CYS A 70 -1.60 -0.61 8.97
C CYS A 70 -0.77 -0.44 10.26
N ALA A 71 -0.64 -1.49 11.07
CA ALA A 71 0.17 -1.45 12.29
C ALA A 71 1.65 -1.14 12.00
N ARG A 72 2.20 -1.73 10.93
CA ARG A 72 3.58 -1.46 10.48
C ARG A 72 3.74 -0.05 9.92
N ILE A 73 2.77 0.44 9.15
CA ILE A 73 2.76 1.85 8.68
C ILE A 73 2.71 2.81 9.86
N GLN A 74 1.88 2.56 10.88
CA GLN A 74 1.81 3.40 12.07
C GLN A 74 3.12 3.40 12.88
N LYS A 75 3.78 2.25 13.00
CA LYS A 75 5.09 2.13 13.63
C LYS A 75 6.17 2.90 12.87
N GLU A 76 6.15 2.82 11.54
CA GLU A 76 7.07 3.56 10.67
C GLU A 76 6.77 5.06 10.71
N GLN A 77 5.49 5.48 10.75
CA GLN A 77 5.07 6.86 10.98
C GLN A 77 5.63 7.42 12.29
N GLY A 78 5.57 6.65 13.39
CA GLY A 78 6.18 7.05 14.66
C GLY A 78 7.70 7.24 14.56
N SER A 79 8.37 6.39 13.79
CA SER A 79 9.82 6.44 13.56
C SER A 79 10.22 7.61 12.65
N ILE A 80 9.50 7.79 11.53
CA ILE A 80 9.65 8.92 10.61
C ILE A 80 9.29 10.23 11.31
N GLY A 81 8.28 10.27 12.17
CA GLY A 81 7.95 11.45 12.97
C GLY A 81 9.05 11.82 13.99
N LEU A 82 9.77 10.82 14.53
CA LEU A 82 10.91 11.04 15.42
C LEU A 82 12.17 11.55 14.69
N PHE A 83 12.43 11.09 13.46
CA PHE A 83 13.64 11.43 12.70
C PHE A 83 13.43 12.44 11.55
N GLY A 84 12.18 12.72 11.20
CA GLY A 84 11.74 13.56 10.08
C GLY A 84 11.39 14.99 10.50
N LYS A 85 12.22 15.62 11.34
CA LYS A 85 12.19 17.09 11.41
C LYS A 85 12.78 17.64 10.11
N LYS A 86 11.91 17.89 9.13
CA LYS A 86 11.71 19.19 8.45
C LYS A 86 10.87 19.00 7.18
N GLY A 87 9.59 19.37 7.25
CA GLY A 87 8.72 19.55 6.08
C GLY A 87 7.40 18.81 6.20
N GLU A 88 6.41 19.49 6.78
CA GLU A 88 4.95 19.30 6.66
C GLU A 88 4.45 18.07 5.88
N LEU A 89 3.61 17.26 6.52
CA LEU A 89 2.15 17.38 6.42
C LEU A 89 1.48 16.51 7.50
N SER A 90 0.71 17.16 8.36
CA SER A 90 -0.23 16.51 9.29
C SER A 90 -1.29 15.80 8.44
N LEU A 91 -1.34 14.47 8.51
CA LEU A 91 -2.54 13.72 8.16
C LEU A 91 -3.22 13.34 9.47
N GLU A 92 -3.87 14.33 10.08
CA GLU A 92 -4.98 14.09 10.99
C GLU A 92 -6.09 13.44 10.18
N VAL A 93 -6.07 12.10 10.10
CA VAL A 93 -7.27 11.34 9.75
C VAL A 93 -8.14 11.35 10.99
N GLN A 94 -8.93 12.42 11.11
CA GLN A 94 -10.05 12.50 12.04
C GLN A 94 -11.11 11.50 11.55
N TRP A 95 -11.10 10.29 12.12
CA TRP A 95 -12.20 9.35 11.96
C TRP A 95 -13.40 9.87 12.76
N GLU A 96 -14.27 10.64 12.13
CA GLU A 96 -15.64 10.85 12.64
C GLU A 96 -16.60 9.91 11.93
N LEU A 97 -17.31 9.17 12.80
CA LEU A 97 -18.38 8.17 12.65
C LEU A 97 -19.24 8.22 11.37
#